data_AF-A0A7Z1R2W2-F1
#
_entry.id   AF-A0A7Z1R2W2-F1
#
_cell.length_a   1.000
_cell.length_b   1.000
_cell.length_c   1.000
_cell.angle_alpha   90.00
_cell.angle_beta   90.00
_cell.angle_gamma   90.00
#
_symmetry.space_group_name_H-M   'P 1'
#
loop_
_entity.id
_entity.type
_entity.pdbx_description
1 polymer ?
#
loop_
_entity_poly.entity_id
_entity_poly.type
_entity_poly.pdbx_seq_one_letter_code
_entity_poly.pdbx_strand_id
1 'polypeptide(L)'
;MSAGRPPVPRPQDWPTRRPWLQVLTSAAAVSLLLLALRPLGSGPVPLATSAYSVSSTGGRAAAEACREHARVNFLQPVDDKKSSLSFLFHKSLSVRLSFLLIPPPNGGPRSIEFRRNGIRQENITLAPDGTASADLAVIHGDQFTIALPPRAPDVAPDTQLRIEVLSAVRPALYLPLALIWTAFLVALQRLGRPFLSVIALAAFALTVSAELLNFGPIPFPSLLSYTFLIFPLLILAIFISSWTYKRPLISSLITFLVSLAFLALPLVYVGYARSFGKAVDDEILHAIFQTNLSEAMEFLQYQYGSSKLTVVLVAAIVILALNYLEIRHFRQQRPHLLAILCCAALLFQVSSHLSDLRIIEHFLTIRQEYSSQIAAFRHQLKMRATAGLEYRATKPARGEVYVVVIGESQSRNNMSLYGYVRPTTPNLDRLAKRGDLLVCRNAFSSHTHTTETLSLALTSANQQNR
;
A
#
# COMPACT_ATOMS: atom_id res chain seq x y z
N MET A 1 2.49 -60.26 -30.22
CA MET A 1 1.24 -59.59 -29.80
C MET A 1 1.60 -58.17 -29.37
N SER A 2 1.36 -57.16 -30.21
CA SER A 2 1.62 -55.77 -29.83
C SER A 2 0.48 -55.29 -28.93
N ALA A 3 0.82 -54.84 -27.72
CA ALA A 3 -0.13 -54.17 -26.84
C ALA A 3 -0.50 -52.82 -27.48
N GLY A 4 -1.69 -52.76 -28.06
CA GLY A 4 -2.24 -51.56 -28.68
C GLY A 4 -2.28 -50.41 -27.67
N ARG A 5 -1.79 -49.24 -28.10
CA ARG A 5 -1.93 -47.99 -27.34
C ARG A 5 -3.43 -47.77 -27.03
N PRO A 6 -3.79 -47.33 -25.82
CA PRO A 6 -5.19 -47.02 -25.52
C PRO A 6 -5.71 -45.94 -26.50
N PRO A 7 -6.96 -46.07 -26.97
CA PRO A 7 -7.52 -45.13 -27.94
C PRO A 7 -7.58 -43.72 -27.34
N VAL A 8 -7.20 -42.73 -28.15
CA VAL A 8 -7.38 -41.31 -27.83
C VAL A 8 -8.89 -41.05 -27.69
N PRO A 9 -9.38 -40.51 -26.55
CA PRO A 9 -10.81 -40.30 -26.34
C PRO A 9 -11.40 -39.38 -27.42
N ARG A 10 -12.59 -39.72 -27.93
CA ARG A 10 -13.24 -38.95 -28.99
C ARG A 10 -13.86 -37.67 -28.39
N PRO A 11 -14.05 -36.60 -29.18
CA PRO A 11 -14.63 -35.34 -28.68
C PRO A 11 -16.03 -35.47 -28.05
N GLN A 12 -16.75 -36.56 -28.34
CA GLN A 12 -18.09 -36.85 -27.82
C GLN A 12 -18.08 -37.47 -26.40
N ASP A 13 -16.93 -37.97 -25.92
CA ASP A 13 -16.80 -38.63 -24.62
C ASP A 13 -16.55 -37.64 -23.46
N TRP A 14 -16.51 -36.35 -23.74
CA TRP A 14 -16.26 -35.32 -22.73
C TRP A 14 -17.55 -34.93 -22.02
N PRO A 15 -17.54 -34.79 -20.68
CA PRO A 15 -18.71 -34.35 -19.95
C PRO A 15 -19.20 -33.03 -20.53
N THR A 16 -20.49 -33.00 -20.87
CA THR A 16 -21.22 -31.84 -21.37
C THR A 16 -20.82 -30.59 -20.61
N ARG A 17 -20.45 -29.52 -21.34
CA ARG A 17 -20.17 -28.19 -20.79
C ARG A 17 -21.25 -27.90 -19.75
N ARG A 18 -20.88 -27.78 -18.46
CA ARG A 18 -21.84 -27.59 -17.37
C ARG A 18 -22.18 -26.09 -17.27
N PRO A 19 -23.26 -25.60 -17.90
CA PRO A 19 -23.60 -24.17 -17.89
C PRO A 19 -23.82 -23.65 -16.47
N TRP A 20 -24.29 -24.50 -15.55
CA TRP A 20 -24.49 -24.15 -14.14
C TRP A 20 -23.19 -23.77 -13.42
N LEU A 21 -22.06 -24.40 -13.77
CA LEU A 21 -20.75 -24.10 -13.17
C LEU A 21 -20.24 -22.74 -13.66
N GLN A 22 -20.60 -22.36 -14.89
CA GLN A 22 -20.32 -21.04 -15.46
C GLN A 22 -21.17 -19.97 -14.78
N VAL A 23 -22.45 -20.25 -14.53
CA VAL A 23 -23.34 -19.33 -13.82
C VAL A 23 -22.91 -19.14 -12.36
N LEU A 24 -22.55 -20.21 -11.64
CA LEU A 24 -22.14 -20.16 -10.24
C LEU A 24 -20.80 -19.43 -10.04
N THR A 25 -19.80 -19.70 -10.87
CA THR A 25 -18.51 -18.99 -10.82
C THR A 25 -18.64 -17.53 -11.24
N SER A 26 -19.49 -17.22 -12.23
CA SER A 26 -19.79 -15.83 -12.62
C SER A 26 -20.56 -15.09 -11.54
N ALA A 27 -21.56 -15.73 -10.92
CA ALA A 27 -22.31 -15.16 -9.81
C ALA A 27 -21.45 -14.98 -8.54
N ALA A 28 -20.54 -15.92 -8.25
CA ALA A 28 -19.58 -15.80 -7.16
C ALA A 28 -18.55 -14.69 -7.43
N ALA A 29 -18.11 -14.52 -8.67
CA ALA A 29 -17.23 -13.42 -9.07
C ALA A 29 -17.92 -12.07 -8.97
N VAL A 30 -19.17 -11.95 -9.42
CA VAL A 30 -20.01 -10.75 -9.23
C VAL A 30 -20.23 -10.50 -7.75
N SER A 31 -20.50 -11.53 -6.96
CA SER A 31 -20.72 -11.38 -5.51
C SER A 31 -19.44 -10.99 -4.77
N LEU A 32 -18.27 -11.49 -5.19
CA LEU A 32 -16.96 -11.07 -4.65
C LEU A 32 -16.58 -9.66 -5.10
N LEU A 33 -16.92 -9.26 -6.33
CA LEU A 33 -16.83 -7.86 -6.77
C LEU A 33 -17.77 -6.98 -5.93
N LEU A 34 -19.02 -7.39 -5.70
CA LEU A 34 -20.00 -6.68 -4.87
C LEU A 34 -19.64 -6.67 -3.37
N LEU A 35 -18.93 -7.68 -2.87
CA LEU A 35 -18.40 -7.75 -1.51
C LEU A 35 -17.12 -6.91 -1.34
N ALA A 36 -16.25 -6.89 -2.35
CA ALA A 36 -15.15 -5.92 -2.48
C ALA A 36 -15.68 -4.47 -2.52
N LEU A 37 -16.93 -4.29 -2.93
CA LEU A 37 -17.65 -3.01 -2.91
C LEU A 37 -18.37 -2.72 -1.58
N ARG A 38 -18.52 -3.67 -0.64
CA ARG A 38 -19.17 -3.42 0.67
C ARG A 38 -18.41 -2.55 1.67
N PRO A 39 -17.05 -2.42 1.67
CA PRO A 39 -16.39 -1.43 2.51
C PRO A 39 -16.65 -0.01 2.03
N LEU A 40 -17.15 0.16 0.80
CA LEU A 40 -17.80 1.40 0.38
C LEU A 40 -19.21 1.35 0.97
N GLY A 41 -19.30 1.64 2.26
CA GLY A 41 -20.52 2.27 2.78
C GLY A 41 -20.93 3.36 1.81
N SER A 42 -22.22 3.60 1.67
CA SER A 42 -22.82 4.68 0.90
C SER A 42 -22.40 6.06 1.43
N GLY A 43 -21.10 6.34 1.36
CA GLY A 43 -20.39 7.25 2.22
C GLY A 43 -19.09 7.68 1.55
N PRO A 44 -18.74 8.96 1.68
CA PRO A 44 -17.56 9.53 1.06
C PRO A 44 -16.25 8.84 1.48
N VAL A 45 -15.37 8.54 0.51
CA VAL A 45 -14.04 7.95 0.76
C VAL A 45 -12.99 9.04 0.84
N PRO A 46 -12.18 9.15 1.89
CA PRO A 46 -11.14 10.17 1.97
C PRO A 46 -10.13 10.10 0.83
N LEU A 47 -9.73 11.25 0.30
CA LEU A 47 -8.76 11.31 -0.79
C LEU A 47 -7.33 11.11 -0.31
N ALA A 48 -6.55 10.33 -1.06
CA ALA A 48 -5.13 10.09 -0.79
C ALA A 48 -4.36 11.42 -0.74
N THR A 49 -3.33 11.49 0.12
CA THR A 49 -2.50 12.68 0.34
C THR A 49 -1.74 13.15 -0.91
N SER A 50 -1.58 12.29 -1.92
CA SER A 50 -1.01 12.64 -3.23
C SER A 50 -2.00 13.35 -4.16
N ALA A 51 -3.31 13.34 -3.86
CA ALA A 51 -4.33 13.88 -4.76
C ALA A 51 -4.47 15.40 -4.68
N TYR A 52 -4.09 16.03 -3.56
CA TYR A 52 -4.17 17.48 -3.39
C TYR A 52 -3.21 18.01 -2.31
N SER A 53 -2.79 19.27 -2.46
CA SER A 53 -2.05 20.03 -1.45
C SER A 53 -2.95 21.13 -0.87
N VAL A 54 -2.67 21.51 0.38
CA VAL A 54 -3.46 22.51 1.12
C VAL A 54 -2.57 23.68 1.52
N SER A 55 -3.03 24.89 1.25
CA SER A 55 -2.41 26.13 1.73
C SER A 55 -3.44 27.02 2.42
N SER A 56 -3.02 27.77 3.43
CA SER A 56 -3.89 28.64 4.22
C SER A 56 -3.42 30.08 4.20
N THR A 57 -4.38 31.02 4.17
CA THR A 57 -4.12 32.46 4.19
C THR A 57 -5.02 33.13 5.23
N GLY A 58 -4.44 33.94 6.12
CA GLY A 58 -5.19 34.81 7.03
C GLY A 58 -5.91 34.12 8.20
N GLY A 59 -5.53 32.90 8.59
CA GLY A 59 -6.13 32.18 9.72
C GLY A 59 -5.22 31.11 10.35
N ARG A 60 -5.56 30.63 11.55
CA ARG A 60 -4.98 29.41 12.12
C ARG A 60 -5.61 28.21 11.40
N ALA A 61 -4.87 27.62 10.47
CA ALA A 61 -5.23 26.35 9.85
C ALA A 61 -4.41 25.24 10.48
N ALA A 62 -5.08 24.21 10.97
CA ALA A 62 -4.46 22.97 11.40
C ALA A 62 -4.95 21.85 10.47
N ALA A 63 -4.03 21.15 9.83
CA ALA A 63 -4.30 19.88 9.18
C ALA A 63 -3.97 18.79 10.19
N GLU A 64 -4.98 18.12 10.74
CA GLU A 64 -4.77 17.02 11.66
C GLU A 64 -4.86 15.71 10.87
N ALA A 65 -3.77 14.92 10.93
CA ALA A 65 -3.78 13.55 10.43
C ALA A 65 -4.49 12.69 11.48
N CYS A 66 -5.80 12.53 11.37
CA CYS A 66 -6.53 11.64 12.25
C CYS A 66 -6.08 10.20 11.97
N ARG A 67 -5.85 9.41 13.02
CA ARG A 67 -5.19 8.07 12.99
C ARG A 67 -5.87 7.00 12.13
N GLU A 68 -6.97 7.31 11.44
CA GLU A 68 -7.61 6.44 10.46
C GLU A 68 -7.99 7.25 9.22
N HIS A 69 -7.15 7.14 8.19
CA HIS A 69 -7.46 7.31 6.77
C HIS A 69 -8.02 8.64 6.21
N ALA A 70 -8.19 9.74 6.98
CA ALA A 70 -8.64 11.04 6.44
C ALA A 70 -7.83 12.24 6.97
N ARG A 71 -7.33 13.10 6.07
CA ARG A 71 -6.89 14.47 6.45
C ARG A 71 -8.13 15.33 6.67
N VAL A 72 -8.34 15.71 7.91
CA VAL A 72 -9.39 16.66 8.29
C VAL A 72 -8.75 18.05 8.34
N ASN A 73 -9.32 19.00 7.60
CA ASN A 73 -8.79 20.37 7.54
C ASN A 73 -9.70 21.29 8.35
N PHE A 74 -9.11 22.05 9.27
CA PHE A 74 -9.83 23.02 10.07
C PHE A 74 -9.51 24.44 9.62
N LEU A 75 -10.55 25.26 9.49
CA LEU A 75 -10.44 26.69 9.21
C LEU A 75 -11.16 27.46 10.31
N GLN A 76 -10.41 28.28 11.05
CA GLN A 76 -10.95 29.16 12.08
C GLN A 76 -11.02 30.61 11.54
N PRO A 77 -12.16 31.31 11.67
CA PRO A 77 -12.27 32.72 11.30
C PRO A 77 -11.48 33.59 12.28
N VAL A 78 -10.80 34.61 11.75
CA VAL A 78 -10.04 35.60 12.53
C VAL A 78 -10.81 36.92 12.57
N ASP A 79 -10.58 37.71 13.62
CA ASP A 79 -11.08 39.08 13.73
C ASP A 79 -10.52 39.95 12.58
N ASP A 80 -11.38 40.80 12.01
CA ASP A 80 -11.06 41.81 10.99
C ASP A 80 -10.49 41.33 9.64
N LYS A 81 -10.24 40.02 9.44
CA LYS A 81 -9.70 39.46 8.19
C LYS A 81 -10.46 38.22 7.74
N LYS A 82 -10.58 38.07 6.41
CA LYS A 82 -11.05 36.82 5.80
C LYS A 82 -10.00 35.73 6.02
N SER A 83 -10.47 34.55 6.43
CA SER A 83 -9.64 33.35 6.52
C SER A 83 -9.99 32.42 5.36
N SER A 84 -8.99 31.95 4.62
CA SER A 84 -9.19 31.09 3.46
C SER A 84 -8.27 29.87 3.46
N LEU A 85 -8.81 28.76 2.97
CA LEU A 85 -8.11 27.52 2.73
C LEU A 85 -8.15 27.20 1.24
N SER A 86 -7.01 26.94 0.62
CA SER A 86 -6.90 26.58 -0.79
C SER A 86 -6.42 25.14 -0.96
N PHE A 87 -7.14 24.39 -1.78
CA PHE A 87 -6.84 23.02 -2.16
C PHE A 87 -6.37 23.02 -3.61
N LEU A 88 -5.12 22.64 -3.87
CA LEU A 88 -4.59 22.45 -5.22
C LEU A 88 -4.61 20.97 -5.56
N PHE A 89 -5.37 20.58 -6.57
CA PHE A 89 -5.53 19.17 -6.92
C PHE A 89 -4.51 18.73 -7.97
N HIS A 90 -3.83 17.63 -7.70
CA HIS A 90 -2.81 17.02 -8.55
C HIS A 90 -3.36 15.85 -9.39
N LYS A 91 -4.66 15.56 -9.31
CA LYS A 91 -5.33 14.52 -10.09
C LYS A 91 -6.73 14.99 -10.52
N SER A 92 -7.21 14.51 -11.67
CA SER A 92 -8.59 14.72 -12.12
C SER A 92 -9.52 13.68 -11.50
N LEU A 93 -10.52 14.10 -10.74
CA LEU A 93 -11.45 13.19 -10.05
C LEU A 93 -12.75 13.87 -9.62
N SER A 94 -13.77 13.09 -9.27
CA SER A 94 -14.99 13.63 -8.63
C SER A 94 -14.80 13.68 -7.12
N VAL A 95 -15.00 14.85 -6.54
CA VAL A 95 -14.78 15.15 -5.12
C VAL A 95 -16.10 15.56 -4.48
N ARG A 96 -16.42 15.00 -3.33
CA ARG A 96 -17.40 15.52 -2.38
C ARG A 96 -16.67 16.33 -1.33
N LEU A 97 -16.89 17.64 -1.31
CA LEU A 97 -16.50 18.49 -0.19
C LEU A 97 -17.59 18.40 0.88
N SER A 98 -17.24 17.98 2.08
CA SER A 98 -18.13 17.99 3.24
C SER A 98 -17.69 19.07 4.22
N PHE A 99 -18.64 19.85 4.69
CA PHE A 99 -18.45 20.99 5.58
C PHE A 99 -19.24 20.75 6.87
N LEU A 100 -18.60 20.95 8.02
CA LEU A 100 -19.24 20.91 9.33
C LEU A 100 -18.77 22.11 10.16
N LEU A 101 -19.69 22.98 10.57
CA LEU A 101 -19.42 24.10 11.46
C LEU A 101 -19.59 23.68 12.93
N ILE A 102 -18.58 23.94 13.76
CA ILE A 102 -18.57 23.59 15.18
C ILE A 102 -18.29 24.87 15.99
N PRO A 103 -19.21 25.34 16.85
CA PRO A 103 -20.57 24.86 17.07
C PRO A 103 -21.52 25.21 15.90
N PRO A 104 -22.67 24.52 15.76
CA PRO A 104 -23.66 24.80 14.73
C PRO A 104 -24.21 26.24 14.83
N PRO A 105 -24.69 26.82 13.71
CA PRO A 105 -25.06 28.23 13.66
C PRO A 105 -26.31 28.54 14.51
N ASN A 106 -26.14 29.32 15.57
CA ASN A 106 -27.25 29.90 16.32
C ASN A 106 -27.81 31.13 15.58
N GLY A 107 -28.64 30.91 14.56
CA GLY A 107 -29.35 31.96 13.83
C GLY A 107 -28.92 32.12 12.38
N GLY A 108 -29.70 31.52 11.47
CA GLY A 108 -29.62 31.74 10.02
C GLY A 108 -28.47 31.02 9.29
N PRO A 109 -28.63 30.73 7.98
CA PRO A 109 -27.63 30.00 7.22
C PRO A 109 -26.36 30.85 7.03
N ARG A 110 -25.22 30.37 7.54
CA ARG A 110 -23.92 30.94 7.20
C ARG A 110 -23.50 30.43 5.82
N SER A 111 -23.24 31.36 4.91
CA SER A 111 -22.79 31.02 3.56
C SER A 111 -21.26 30.96 3.51
N ILE A 112 -20.73 29.91 2.91
CA ILE A 112 -19.31 29.71 2.67
C ILE A 112 -18.99 30.23 1.27
N GLU A 113 -17.99 31.11 1.15
CA GLU A 113 -17.53 31.58 -0.15
C GLU A 113 -16.67 30.50 -0.79
N PHE A 114 -17.13 29.96 -1.92
CA PHE A 114 -16.41 28.97 -2.71
C PHE A 114 -15.88 29.60 -4.01
N ARG A 115 -14.59 29.41 -4.30
CA ARG A 115 -13.96 29.84 -5.55
C ARG A 115 -13.24 28.68 -6.21
N ARG A 116 -13.34 28.58 -7.53
CA ARG A 116 -12.59 27.64 -8.36
C ARG A 116 -11.67 28.41 -9.29
N ASN A 117 -10.37 28.16 -9.24
CA ASN A 117 -9.35 28.83 -10.05
C ASN A 117 -9.44 30.36 -9.97
N GLY A 118 -9.74 30.89 -8.78
CA GLY A 118 -9.94 32.32 -8.53
C GLY A 118 -11.32 32.87 -8.92
N ILE A 119 -12.14 32.12 -9.67
CA ILE A 119 -13.49 32.53 -10.07
C ILE A 119 -14.48 32.17 -8.96
N ARG A 120 -15.23 33.17 -8.49
CA ARG A 120 -16.28 32.99 -7.48
C ARG A 120 -17.41 32.13 -8.03
N GLN A 121 -17.73 31.08 -7.31
CA GLN A 121 -18.86 30.19 -7.58
C GLN A 121 -20.04 30.57 -6.67
N GLU A 122 -21.17 29.90 -6.83
CA GLU A 122 -22.31 30.06 -5.90
C GLU A 122 -21.85 29.76 -4.46
N ASN A 123 -22.31 30.57 -3.51
CA ASN A 123 -21.97 30.36 -2.11
C ASN A 123 -22.64 29.06 -1.62
N ILE A 124 -21.90 28.26 -0.86
CA ILE A 124 -22.44 27.03 -0.27
C ILE A 124 -23.16 27.42 1.03
N THR A 125 -24.48 27.26 1.04
CA THR A 125 -25.34 27.56 2.18
C THR A 125 -25.33 26.40 3.17
N LEU A 126 -24.96 26.65 4.43
CA LEU A 126 -24.98 25.64 5.49
C LEU A 126 -26.42 25.35 5.95
N ALA A 127 -26.72 24.07 6.19
CA ALA A 127 -27.96 23.62 6.80
C ALA A 127 -28.03 24.06 8.28
N PRO A 128 -29.22 24.02 8.93
CA PRO A 128 -29.40 24.46 10.32
C PRO A 128 -28.55 23.70 11.34
N ASP A 129 -28.17 22.46 11.03
CA ASP A 129 -27.26 21.62 11.82
C ASP A 129 -25.77 21.96 11.60
N GLY A 130 -25.47 22.97 10.78
CA GLY A 130 -24.12 23.40 10.45
C GLY A 130 -23.43 22.56 9.38
N THR A 131 -24.16 21.69 8.66
CA THR A 131 -23.59 20.83 7.62
C THR A 131 -23.82 21.35 6.20
N ALA A 132 -22.90 21.07 5.28
CA ALA A 132 -23.13 21.18 3.85
C ALA A 132 -22.26 20.19 3.08
N SER A 133 -22.69 19.81 1.88
CA SER A 133 -21.87 19.00 0.97
C SER A 133 -22.00 19.47 -0.47
N ALA A 134 -20.89 19.47 -1.20
CA ALA A 134 -20.86 19.79 -2.63
C ALA A 134 -20.10 18.73 -3.41
N ASP A 135 -20.76 18.14 -4.41
CA ASP A 135 -20.16 17.19 -5.35
C ASP A 135 -19.63 17.95 -6.58
N LEU A 136 -18.31 17.93 -6.77
CA LEU A 136 -17.59 18.73 -7.76
C LEU A 136 -16.68 17.84 -8.60
N ALA A 137 -16.64 18.10 -9.91
CA ALA A 137 -15.65 17.51 -10.80
C ALA A 137 -14.38 18.35 -10.82
N VAL A 138 -13.27 17.75 -10.40
CA VAL A 138 -11.92 18.33 -10.36
C VAL A 138 -11.12 17.86 -11.57
N ILE A 139 -10.41 18.78 -12.19
CA ILE A 139 -9.40 18.52 -13.22
C ILE A 139 -8.02 18.76 -12.61
N HIS A 140 -7.02 17.98 -13.02
CA HIS A 140 -5.62 18.21 -12.63
C HIS A 140 -5.24 19.69 -12.77
N GLY A 141 -4.73 20.28 -11.70
CA GLY A 141 -4.35 21.70 -11.63
C GLY A 141 -5.45 22.63 -11.13
N ASP A 142 -6.66 22.14 -10.88
CA ASP A 142 -7.71 22.95 -10.27
C ASP A 142 -7.33 23.36 -8.84
N GLN A 143 -7.59 24.62 -8.52
CA GLN A 143 -7.45 25.19 -7.19
C GLN A 143 -8.82 25.58 -6.64
N PHE A 144 -9.22 24.96 -5.55
CA PHE A 144 -10.46 25.27 -4.84
C PHE A 144 -10.13 26.10 -3.60
N THR A 145 -10.65 27.32 -3.53
CA THR A 145 -10.48 28.20 -2.37
C THR A 145 -11.79 28.33 -1.63
N ILE A 146 -11.78 27.95 -0.36
CA ILE A 146 -12.88 28.06 0.58
C ILE A 146 -12.55 29.20 1.54
N ALA A 147 -13.42 30.20 1.63
CA ALA A 147 -13.22 31.34 2.51
C ALA A 147 -14.39 31.54 3.48
N LEU A 148 -14.05 31.85 4.72
CA LEU A 148 -14.97 32.32 5.72
C LEU A 148 -14.94 33.86 5.79
N PRO A 149 -16.09 34.51 6.01
CA PRO A 149 -16.12 35.94 6.32
C PRO A 149 -15.41 36.22 7.66
N PRO A 150 -15.00 37.48 7.91
CA PRO A 150 -14.45 37.89 9.20
C PRO A 150 -15.40 37.53 10.35
N ARG A 151 -14.84 37.24 11.53
CA ARG A 151 -15.65 36.85 12.70
C ARG A 151 -16.61 37.99 13.08
N ALA A 152 -17.92 37.72 13.05
CA ALA A 152 -18.91 38.67 13.54
C ALA A 152 -18.96 38.65 15.09
N PRO A 153 -19.39 39.73 15.76
CA PRO A 153 -19.31 39.88 17.22
C PRO A 153 -20.13 38.85 18.02
N ASP A 154 -21.15 38.26 17.38
CA ASP A 154 -22.07 37.25 17.90
C ASP A 154 -21.52 35.82 17.81
N VAL A 155 -20.35 35.64 17.19
CA VAL A 155 -19.76 34.32 16.93
C VAL A 155 -18.78 33.92 18.03
N ALA A 156 -18.99 32.74 18.60
CA ALA A 156 -18.10 32.19 19.62
C ALA A 156 -16.65 32.07 19.09
N PRO A 157 -15.65 32.45 19.89
CA PRO A 157 -14.25 32.53 19.45
C PRO A 157 -13.63 31.18 19.04
N ASP A 158 -14.24 30.07 19.49
CA ASP A 158 -13.88 28.69 19.19
C ASP A 158 -14.56 28.12 17.93
N THR A 159 -15.33 28.93 17.20
CA THR A 159 -16.01 28.46 15.98
C THR A 159 -15.00 27.98 14.94
N GLN A 160 -15.12 26.74 14.48
CA GLN A 160 -14.26 26.13 13.46
C GLN A 160 -15.10 25.52 12.34
N LEU A 161 -14.64 25.67 11.11
CA LEU A 161 -15.15 24.94 9.95
C LEU A 161 -14.27 23.72 9.70
N ARG A 162 -14.84 22.54 9.87
CA ARG A 162 -14.25 21.26 9.48
C ARG A 162 -14.55 21.03 7.99
N ILE A 163 -13.50 20.81 7.21
CA ILE A 163 -13.57 20.56 5.77
C ILE A 163 -12.96 19.19 5.48
N GLU A 164 -13.79 18.32 4.90
CA GLU A 164 -13.38 16.99 4.44
C GLU A 164 -13.46 16.90 2.92
N VAL A 165 -12.38 16.43 2.32
CA VAL A 165 -12.25 16.26 0.88
C VAL A 165 -12.33 14.77 0.57
N LEU A 166 -13.45 14.36 -0.02
CA LEU A 166 -13.81 12.97 -0.15
C LEU A 166 -14.01 12.64 -1.64
N SER A 167 -13.77 11.42 -2.08
CA SER A 167 -14.09 11.01 -3.45
C SER A 167 -15.58 10.71 -3.59
N ALA A 168 -16.19 11.23 -4.64
CA ALA A 168 -17.59 10.97 -4.98
C ALA A 168 -17.69 9.64 -5.73
N VAL A 169 -18.25 8.62 -5.07
CA VAL A 169 -18.46 7.30 -5.65
C VAL A 169 -19.72 7.33 -6.51
N ARG A 170 -19.63 6.95 -7.79
CA ARG A 170 -20.79 6.71 -8.66
C ARG A 170 -21.02 5.20 -8.78
N PRO A 171 -21.99 4.60 -8.07
CA PRO A 171 -22.26 3.16 -8.12
C PRO A 171 -22.44 2.63 -9.56
N ALA A 172 -22.97 3.46 -10.46
CA ALA A 172 -23.15 3.13 -11.87
C ALA A 172 -21.85 2.78 -12.62
N LEU A 173 -20.68 3.29 -12.20
CA LEU A 173 -19.39 3.00 -12.85
C LEU A 173 -18.88 1.58 -12.56
N TYR A 174 -19.38 0.92 -11.52
CA TYR A 174 -18.93 -0.42 -11.13
C TYR A 174 -19.66 -1.54 -11.88
N LEU A 175 -20.88 -1.28 -12.35
CA LEU A 175 -21.66 -2.22 -13.15
C LEU A 175 -20.92 -2.68 -14.43
N PRO A 176 -20.39 -1.78 -15.29
CA PRO A 176 -19.66 -2.22 -16.48
C PRO A 176 -18.39 -3.01 -16.12
N LEU A 177 -17.71 -2.66 -15.03
CA LEU A 177 -16.52 -3.39 -14.59
C LEU A 177 -16.87 -4.83 -14.17
N ALA A 178 -17.96 -5.03 -13.43
CA ALA A 178 -18.46 -6.35 -13.07
C ALA A 178 -18.85 -7.18 -14.31
N LEU A 179 -19.48 -6.55 -15.30
CA LEU A 179 -19.83 -7.20 -16.58
C LEU A 179 -18.57 -7.60 -17.37
N ILE A 180 -17.54 -6.77 -17.39
CA ILE A 180 -16.27 -7.08 -18.06
C ILE A 180 -15.58 -8.28 -17.39
N TRP A 181 -15.50 -8.29 -16.05
CA TRP A 181 -14.94 -9.42 -15.31
C TRP A 181 -15.72 -10.72 -15.52
N THR A 182 -17.06 -10.68 -15.50
CA THR A 182 -17.86 -11.87 -15.78
C THR A 182 -17.67 -12.39 -17.19
N ALA A 183 -17.71 -11.51 -18.19
CA ALA A 183 -17.45 -11.89 -19.57
C ALA A 183 -16.06 -12.54 -19.74
N PHE A 184 -15.04 -11.99 -19.08
CA PHE A 184 -13.68 -12.51 -19.12
C PHE A 184 -13.56 -13.90 -18.47
N LEU A 185 -14.14 -14.09 -17.29
CA LEU A 185 -14.12 -15.38 -16.58
C LEU A 185 -14.90 -16.46 -17.35
N VAL A 186 -16.05 -16.12 -17.93
CA VAL A 186 -16.80 -17.02 -18.83
C VAL A 186 -15.97 -17.38 -20.06
N ALA A 187 -15.25 -16.41 -20.64
CA ALA A 187 -14.37 -16.67 -21.77
C ALA A 187 -13.25 -17.67 -21.41
N LEU A 188 -12.59 -17.52 -20.25
CA LEU A 188 -11.60 -18.48 -19.75
C LEU A 188 -12.18 -19.90 -19.64
N GLN A 189 -13.37 -20.02 -19.09
CA GLN A 189 -14.03 -21.33 -18.95
C GLN A 189 -14.40 -21.94 -20.30
N ARG A 190 -14.86 -21.13 -21.26
CA ARG A 190 -15.15 -21.58 -22.64
C ARG A 190 -13.89 -22.02 -23.38
N LEU A 191 -12.73 -21.45 -23.03
CA LEU A 191 -11.42 -21.87 -23.52
C LEU A 191 -10.91 -23.16 -22.86
N GLY A 192 -11.63 -23.73 -21.88
CA GLY A 192 -11.20 -24.92 -21.14
C GLY A 192 -10.19 -24.59 -20.03
N ARG A 193 -10.24 -23.36 -19.48
CA ARG A 193 -9.36 -22.85 -18.42
C ARG A 193 -10.10 -22.48 -17.11
N PRO A 194 -10.89 -23.38 -16.50
CA PRO A 194 -11.63 -23.06 -15.28
C PRO A 194 -10.74 -22.81 -14.05
N PHE A 195 -9.63 -23.52 -13.89
CA PHE A 195 -8.70 -23.31 -12.77
C PHE A 195 -8.02 -21.95 -12.86
N LEU A 196 -7.61 -21.53 -14.06
CA LEU A 196 -7.08 -20.19 -14.29
C LEU A 196 -8.11 -19.10 -13.93
N SER A 197 -9.41 -19.35 -14.13
CA SER A 197 -10.47 -18.42 -13.71
C SER A 197 -10.58 -18.29 -12.19
N VAL A 198 -10.31 -19.37 -11.44
CA VAL A 198 -10.25 -19.34 -9.97
C VAL A 198 -9.01 -18.56 -9.50
N ILE A 199 -7.85 -18.78 -10.13
CA ILE A 199 -6.63 -18.01 -9.83
C ILE A 199 -6.86 -16.52 -10.08
N ALA A 200 -7.51 -16.15 -11.20
CA ALA A 200 -7.84 -14.77 -11.54
C ALA A 200 -8.67 -14.09 -10.44
N LEU A 201 -9.69 -14.80 -9.95
CA LEU A 201 -10.57 -14.30 -8.89
C LEU A 201 -9.84 -14.18 -7.55
N ALA A 202 -9.02 -15.18 -7.21
CA ALA A 202 -8.20 -15.16 -6.00
C ALA A 202 -7.17 -14.01 -6.04
N ALA A 203 -6.55 -13.78 -7.20
CA ALA A 203 -5.62 -12.68 -7.44
C ALA A 203 -6.31 -11.33 -7.23
N PHE A 204 -7.47 -11.13 -7.85
CA PHE A 204 -8.25 -9.91 -7.69
C PHE A 204 -8.68 -9.68 -6.24
N ALA A 205 -9.19 -10.72 -5.57
CA ALA A 205 -9.62 -10.64 -4.17
C ALA A 205 -8.44 -10.34 -3.23
N LEU A 206 -7.26 -10.92 -3.47
CA LEU A 206 -6.05 -10.65 -2.71
C LEU A 206 -5.60 -9.19 -2.87
N THR A 207 -5.55 -8.69 -4.11
CA THR A 207 -5.16 -7.31 -4.41
C THR A 207 -6.13 -6.30 -3.79
N VAL A 208 -7.44 -6.54 -3.91
CA VAL A 208 -8.45 -5.72 -3.24
C VAL A 208 -8.29 -5.76 -1.73
N SER A 209 -8.04 -6.94 -1.15
CA SER A 209 -7.82 -7.07 0.29
C SER A 209 -6.56 -6.32 0.74
N ALA A 210 -5.48 -6.38 -0.05
CA ALA A 210 -4.24 -5.66 0.20
C ALA A 210 -4.49 -4.14 0.22
N GLU A 211 -5.20 -3.64 -0.78
CA GLU A 211 -5.61 -2.23 -0.85
C GLU A 211 -6.44 -1.82 0.36
N LEU A 212 -7.55 -2.53 0.64
CA LEU A 212 -8.45 -2.17 1.73
C LEU A 212 -7.77 -2.12 3.10
N LEU A 213 -6.88 -3.08 3.37
CA LEU A 213 -6.21 -3.19 4.67
C LEU A 213 -5.12 -2.14 4.89
N ASN A 214 -4.51 -1.62 3.82
CA ASN A 214 -3.36 -0.71 3.93
C ASN A 214 -3.74 0.73 3.62
N PHE A 215 -4.68 0.91 2.71
CA PHE A 215 -4.94 2.18 2.04
C PHE A 215 -6.38 2.66 2.19
N GLY A 216 -7.24 1.85 2.79
CA GLY A 216 -8.65 2.12 2.96
C GLY A 216 -9.44 1.90 1.66
N PRO A 217 -10.59 2.59 1.50
CA PRO A 217 -11.46 2.31 0.36
C PRO A 217 -10.79 2.64 -0.98
N ILE A 218 -11.09 1.81 -1.98
CA ILE A 218 -10.37 1.81 -3.26
C ILE A 218 -11.04 2.79 -4.23
N PRO A 219 -10.31 3.79 -4.76
CA PRO A 219 -10.87 4.68 -5.77
C PRO A 219 -11.04 3.93 -7.10
N PHE A 220 -12.05 4.31 -7.88
CA PHE A 220 -12.37 3.64 -9.15
C PHE A 220 -11.18 3.56 -10.14
N PRO A 221 -10.35 4.60 -10.34
CA PRO A 221 -9.17 4.51 -11.18
C PRO A 221 -8.21 3.39 -10.76
N SER A 222 -7.94 3.24 -9.46
CA SER A 222 -7.10 2.15 -8.94
C SER A 222 -7.69 0.78 -9.25
N LEU A 223 -8.99 0.60 -9.01
CA LEU A 223 -9.69 -0.66 -9.31
C LEU A 223 -9.63 -1.01 -10.80
N LEU A 224 -9.76 -0.02 -11.67
CA LEU A 224 -9.64 -0.16 -13.11
C LEU A 224 -8.20 -0.51 -13.51
N SER A 225 -7.20 0.18 -12.97
CA SER A 225 -5.78 -0.09 -13.22
C SER A 225 -5.37 -1.51 -12.78
N TYR A 226 -5.87 -2.00 -11.64
CA TYR A 226 -5.66 -3.38 -11.22
C TYR A 226 -6.31 -4.40 -12.15
N THR A 227 -7.47 -4.07 -12.72
CA THR A 227 -8.10 -4.90 -13.76
C THR A 227 -7.24 -4.95 -15.03
N PHE A 228 -6.74 -3.79 -15.47
CA PHE A 228 -5.83 -3.69 -16.62
C PHE A 228 -4.47 -4.35 -16.38
N LEU A 229 -4.08 -4.58 -15.12
CA LEU A 229 -2.88 -5.31 -14.76
C LEU A 229 -3.10 -6.83 -14.72
N ILE A 230 -4.22 -7.30 -14.18
CA ILE A 230 -4.52 -8.73 -14.04
C ILE A 230 -4.87 -9.36 -15.40
N PHE A 231 -5.63 -8.67 -16.26
CA PHE A 231 -6.09 -9.23 -17.54
C PHE A 231 -4.93 -9.62 -18.49
N PRO A 232 -3.91 -8.77 -18.72
CA PRO A 232 -2.72 -9.13 -19.50
C PRO A 232 -1.98 -10.34 -18.95
N LEU A 233 -1.84 -10.45 -17.63
CA LEU A 233 -1.17 -11.58 -16.99
C LEU A 233 -1.92 -12.90 -17.25
N LEU A 234 -3.24 -12.87 -17.24
CA LEU A 234 -4.07 -14.03 -17.57
C LEU A 234 -3.99 -14.37 -19.07
N ILE A 235 -3.97 -13.38 -19.95
CA ILE A 235 -3.75 -13.60 -21.38
C ILE A 235 -2.35 -14.19 -21.63
N LEU A 236 -1.33 -13.71 -20.93
CA LEU A 236 0.04 -14.23 -20.99
C LEU A 236 0.11 -15.67 -20.47
N ALA A 237 -0.60 -16.00 -19.38
CA ALA A 237 -0.72 -17.37 -18.89
C ALA A 237 -1.34 -18.31 -19.94
N ILE A 238 -2.40 -17.88 -20.63
CA ILE A 238 -2.97 -18.62 -21.76
C ILE A 238 -1.93 -18.79 -22.86
N PHE A 239 -1.19 -17.73 -23.22
CA PHE A 239 -0.15 -17.78 -24.25
C PHE A 239 0.95 -18.80 -23.90
N ILE A 240 1.54 -18.70 -22.71
CA ILE A 240 2.54 -19.66 -22.19
C ILE A 240 2.01 -21.08 -22.31
N SER A 241 0.77 -21.27 -21.88
CA SER A 241 0.12 -22.58 -21.88
C SER A 241 -0.18 -23.15 -23.26
N SER A 242 -0.43 -22.28 -24.24
CA SER A 242 -0.59 -22.65 -25.65
C SER A 242 0.75 -22.96 -26.34
N TRP A 243 1.82 -22.24 -25.98
CA TRP A 243 3.16 -22.42 -26.54
C TRP A 243 3.81 -23.72 -26.04
N THR A 244 3.65 -24.01 -24.76
CA THR A 244 4.34 -25.12 -24.08
C THR A 244 3.41 -26.31 -23.78
N TYR A 245 2.27 -26.44 -24.47
CA TYR A 245 1.24 -27.46 -24.16
C TYR A 245 1.78 -28.90 -24.18
N LYS A 246 2.76 -29.20 -25.04
CA LYS A 246 3.41 -30.52 -25.12
C LYS A 246 4.24 -30.87 -23.87
N ARG A 247 4.58 -29.87 -23.06
CA ARG A 247 5.34 -29.97 -21.80
C ARG A 247 4.53 -29.33 -20.66
N PRO A 248 3.40 -29.95 -20.24
CA PRO A 248 2.46 -29.35 -19.29
C PRO A 248 3.08 -29.00 -17.93
N LEU A 249 4.13 -29.73 -17.50
CA LEU A 249 4.85 -29.42 -16.27
C LEU A 249 5.60 -28.09 -16.36
N ILE A 250 6.35 -27.86 -17.45
CA ILE A 250 7.09 -26.62 -17.66
C ILE A 250 6.12 -25.45 -17.78
N SER A 251 5.03 -25.65 -18.50
CA SER A 251 3.96 -24.66 -18.64
C SER A 251 3.34 -24.28 -17.29
N SER A 252 3.02 -25.28 -16.46
CA SER A 252 2.45 -25.07 -15.13
C SER A 252 3.43 -24.30 -14.24
N LEU A 253 4.71 -24.67 -14.27
CA LEU A 253 5.77 -24.02 -13.49
C LEU A 253 5.95 -22.55 -13.90
N ILE A 254 6.04 -22.26 -15.20
CA ILE A 254 6.19 -20.87 -15.67
C ILE A 254 4.98 -20.04 -15.27
N THR A 255 3.75 -20.54 -15.51
CA THR A 255 2.53 -19.82 -15.12
C THR A 255 2.45 -19.61 -13.61
N PHE A 256 2.86 -20.60 -12.81
CA PHE A 256 2.93 -20.50 -11.36
C PHE A 256 3.94 -19.43 -10.92
N LEU A 257 5.16 -19.42 -11.48
CA LEU A 257 6.19 -18.44 -11.14
C LEU A 257 5.80 -17.02 -11.52
N VAL A 258 5.19 -16.83 -12.70
CA VAL A 258 4.67 -15.52 -13.14
C VAL A 258 3.54 -15.04 -12.22
N SER A 259 2.62 -15.95 -11.85
CA SER A 259 1.52 -15.61 -10.93
C SER A 259 2.05 -15.29 -9.52
N LEU A 260 3.04 -16.05 -9.04
CA LEU A 260 3.68 -15.82 -7.74
C LEU A 260 4.41 -14.48 -7.71
N ALA A 261 5.16 -14.14 -8.76
CA ALA A 261 5.85 -12.85 -8.86
C ALA A 261 4.87 -11.67 -8.81
N PHE A 262 3.71 -11.79 -9.46
CA PHE A 262 2.66 -10.78 -9.41
C PHE A 262 2.00 -10.69 -8.02
N LEU A 263 1.66 -11.83 -7.42
CA LEU A 263 0.93 -11.89 -6.16
C LEU A 263 1.80 -11.69 -4.92
N ALA A 264 3.13 -11.79 -5.05
CA ALA A 264 4.06 -11.62 -3.94
C ALA A 264 3.83 -10.30 -3.19
N LEU A 265 3.70 -9.19 -3.91
CA LEU A 265 3.56 -7.88 -3.28
C LEU A 265 2.22 -7.72 -2.54
N PRO A 266 1.04 -7.99 -3.14
CA PRO A 266 -0.22 -8.03 -2.39
C PRO A 266 -0.21 -9.02 -1.22
N LEU A 267 0.45 -10.18 -1.36
CA LEU A 267 0.53 -11.18 -0.30
C LEU A 267 1.32 -10.66 0.92
N VAL A 268 2.43 -9.94 0.70
CA VAL A 268 3.20 -9.29 1.76
C VAL A 268 2.34 -8.24 2.47
N TYR A 269 1.64 -7.39 1.72
CA TYR A 269 0.78 -6.34 2.27
C TYR A 269 -0.38 -6.90 3.10
N VAL A 270 -1.04 -7.95 2.63
CA VAL A 270 -2.11 -8.63 3.40
C VAL A 270 -1.53 -9.36 4.61
N GLY A 271 -0.43 -10.09 4.44
CA GLY A 271 0.20 -10.88 5.49
C GLY A 271 0.66 -10.01 6.65
N TYR A 272 1.29 -8.87 6.36
CA TYR A 272 1.69 -7.88 7.36
C TYR A 272 0.46 -7.27 8.05
N ALA A 273 -0.48 -6.72 7.28
CA ALA A 273 -1.63 -6.04 7.85
C ALA A 273 -2.52 -6.94 8.71
N ARG A 274 -2.67 -8.22 8.35
CA ARG A 274 -3.41 -9.20 9.16
C ARG A 274 -2.64 -9.67 10.39
N SER A 275 -1.32 -9.72 10.34
CA SER A 275 -0.51 -10.17 11.48
C SER A 275 -0.38 -9.11 12.56
N PHE A 276 -0.25 -7.84 12.15
CA PHE A 276 0.05 -6.73 13.06
C PHE A 276 -1.12 -5.76 13.27
N GLY A 277 -2.20 -5.88 12.50
CA GLY A 277 -3.32 -4.95 12.55
C GLY A 277 -2.95 -3.52 12.12
N LYS A 278 -1.91 -3.38 11.29
CA LYS A 278 -1.35 -2.10 10.85
C LYS A 278 -1.06 -2.13 9.35
N ALA A 279 -1.28 -1.01 8.68
CA ALA A 279 -0.84 -0.83 7.31
C ALA A 279 0.69 -0.93 7.20
N VAL A 280 1.18 -1.41 6.06
CA VAL A 280 2.60 -1.34 5.70
C VAL A 280 2.99 0.13 5.62
N ASP A 281 4.02 0.50 6.37
CA ASP A 281 4.64 1.82 6.37
C ASP A 281 6.07 1.76 5.81
N ASP A 282 6.70 2.93 5.76
CA ASP A 282 8.00 3.09 5.13
C ASP A 282 9.10 2.34 5.92
N GLU A 283 8.99 2.32 7.25
CA GLU A 283 9.93 1.62 8.14
C GLU A 283 9.96 0.11 7.84
N ILE A 284 8.79 -0.51 7.64
CA ILE A 284 8.70 -1.95 7.33
C ILE A 284 9.24 -2.26 5.94
N LEU A 285 9.01 -1.38 4.96
CA LEU A 285 9.57 -1.57 3.62
C LEU A 285 11.09 -1.41 3.63
N HIS A 286 11.64 -0.48 4.42
CA HIS A 286 13.08 -0.39 4.65
C HIS A 286 13.64 -1.64 5.32
N ALA A 287 12.97 -2.17 6.34
CA ALA A 287 13.36 -3.43 6.97
C ALA A 287 13.38 -4.57 5.95
N ILE A 288 12.35 -4.70 5.11
CA ILE A 288 12.29 -5.71 4.04
C ILE A 288 13.45 -5.54 3.04
N PHE A 289 13.86 -4.31 2.71
CA PHE A 289 14.98 -4.06 1.79
C PHE A 289 16.36 -4.33 2.41
N GLN A 290 16.48 -4.27 3.73
CA GLN A 290 17.72 -4.55 4.47
C GLN A 290 17.83 -6.02 4.88
N THR A 291 16.70 -6.72 4.95
CA THR A 291 16.59 -8.13 5.32
C THR A 291 17.25 -9.05 4.29
N ASN A 292 17.81 -10.17 4.76
CA ASN A 292 18.32 -11.25 3.93
C ASN A 292 17.44 -12.52 4.00
N LEU A 293 17.74 -13.54 3.19
CA LEU A 293 16.91 -14.75 3.11
C LEU A 293 16.85 -15.53 4.43
N SER A 294 17.95 -15.57 5.19
CA SER A 294 18.01 -16.28 6.48
C SER A 294 17.12 -15.61 7.51
N GLU A 295 17.23 -14.29 7.64
CA GLU A 295 16.40 -13.48 8.55
C GLU A 295 14.91 -13.53 8.15
N ALA A 296 14.61 -13.46 6.85
CA ALA A 296 13.23 -13.61 6.37
C ALA A 296 12.65 -14.99 6.72
N MET A 297 13.45 -16.06 6.59
CA MET A 297 13.01 -17.42 6.94
C MET A 297 12.83 -17.58 8.45
N GLU A 298 13.74 -17.07 9.27
CA GLU A 298 13.63 -17.06 10.72
C GLU A 298 12.38 -16.30 11.17
N PHE A 299 12.11 -15.12 10.59
CA PHE A 299 10.90 -14.35 10.86
C PHE A 299 9.63 -15.12 10.50
N LEU A 300 9.57 -15.75 9.32
CA LEU A 300 8.41 -16.54 8.91
C LEU A 300 8.19 -17.75 9.82
N GLN A 301 9.26 -18.42 10.25
CA GLN A 301 9.19 -19.55 11.19
C GLN A 301 8.73 -19.09 12.57
N TYR A 302 9.25 -17.98 13.07
CA TYR A 302 8.84 -17.38 14.34
C TYR A 302 7.36 -16.96 14.33
N GLN A 303 6.92 -16.28 13.27
CA GLN A 303 5.57 -15.71 13.18
C GLN A 303 4.48 -16.75 12.92
N TYR A 304 4.73 -17.70 12.01
CA TYR A 304 3.71 -18.64 11.54
C TYR A 304 3.88 -20.05 12.07
N GLY A 305 5.07 -20.42 12.54
CA GLY A 305 5.41 -21.79 12.94
C GLY A 305 5.49 -22.74 11.74
N SER A 306 6.17 -23.88 11.94
CA SER A 306 6.42 -24.86 10.87
C SER A 306 5.12 -25.43 10.27
N SER A 307 4.07 -25.64 11.07
CA SER A 307 2.82 -26.26 10.61
C SER A 307 2.08 -25.41 9.57
N LYS A 308 1.93 -24.10 9.80
CA LYS A 308 1.28 -23.19 8.83
C LYS A 308 2.10 -23.05 7.56
N LEU A 309 3.44 -23.02 7.67
CA LEU A 309 4.33 -22.99 6.51
C LEU A 309 4.22 -24.27 5.68
N THR A 310 4.08 -25.44 6.31
CA THR A 310 3.81 -26.69 5.60
C THR A 310 2.48 -26.64 4.85
N VAL A 311 1.42 -26.07 5.44
CA VAL A 311 0.12 -25.90 4.76
C VAL A 311 0.25 -25.01 3.52
N VAL A 312 0.99 -23.90 3.61
CA VAL A 312 1.23 -23.00 2.47
C VAL A 312 2.01 -23.72 1.37
N LEU A 313 3.03 -24.51 1.71
CA LEU A 313 3.81 -25.30 0.75
C LEU A 313 2.94 -26.35 0.05
N VAL A 314 2.11 -27.08 0.81
CA VAL A 314 1.17 -28.05 0.26
C VAL A 314 0.16 -27.36 -0.67
N ALA A 315 -0.37 -26.20 -0.28
CA ALA A 315 -1.27 -25.44 -1.13
C ALA A 315 -0.62 -25.01 -2.45
N ALA A 316 0.64 -24.56 -2.42
CA ALA A 316 1.41 -24.22 -3.63
C ALA A 316 1.59 -25.44 -4.55
N ILE A 317 1.91 -26.61 -3.99
CA ILE A 317 2.04 -27.87 -4.75
C ILE A 317 0.69 -28.27 -5.36
N VAL A 318 -0.40 -28.15 -4.60
CA VAL A 318 -1.77 -28.42 -5.10
C VAL A 318 -2.12 -27.47 -6.25
N ILE A 319 -1.83 -26.18 -6.13
CA ILE A 319 -2.06 -25.20 -7.21
C ILE A 319 -1.27 -25.58 -8.47
N LEU A 320 0.00 -25.96 -8.32
CA LEU A 320 0.84 -26.41 -9.42
C LEU A 320 0.30 -27.70 -10.08
N ALA A 321 -0.17 -28.66 -9.27
CA ALA A 321 -0.75 -29.91 -9.72
C ALA A 321 -2.07 -29.69 -10.47
N LEU A 322 -2.97 -28.85 -9.95
CA LEU A 322 -4.24 -28.51 -10.59
C LEU A 322 -4.02 -27.79 -11.92
N ASN A 323 -3.07 -26.84 -11.99
CA ASN A 323 -2.69 -26.19 -13.24
C ASN A 323 -2.07 -27.19 -14.23
N TYR A 324 -1.23 -28.11 -13.77
CA TYR A 324 -0.68 -29.18 -14.60
C TYR A 324 -1.79 -30.07 -15.20
N LEU A 325 -2.76 -30.49 -14.38
CA LEU A 325 -3.88 -31.31 -14.84
C LEU A 325 -4.74 -30.54 -15.85
N GLU A 326 -4.99 -29.26 -15.64
CA GLU A 326 -5.70 -28.41 -16.59
C GLU A 326 -4.95 -28.31 -17.93
N ILE A 327 -3.65 -27.99 -17.91
CA ILE A 327 -2.84 -27.86 -19.14
C ILE A 327 -2.74 -29.19 -19.88
N ARG A 328 -2.66 -30.32 -19.16
CA ARG A 328 -2.62 -31.65 -19.78
C ARG A 328 -3.88 -31.97 -20.58
N HIS A 329 -5.04 -31.49 -20.12
CA HIS A 329 -6.33 -31.65 -20.80
C HIS A 329 -6.68 -30.46 -21.71
N PHE A 330 -5.82 -29.44 -21.75
CA PHE A 330 -6.03 -28.25 -22.55
C PHE A 330 -5.82 -28.54 -24.04
N ARG A 331 -6.83 -28.19 -24.84
CA ARG A 331 -6.75 -28.30 -26.30
C ARG A 331 -5.88 -27.17 -26.84
N GLN A 332 -4.94 -27.50 -27.73
CA GLN A 332 -4.11 -26.50 -28.41
C GLN A 332 -5.00 -25.44 -29.08
N GLN A 333 -4.89 -24.21 -28.59
CA GLN A 333 -5.46 -23.00 -29.19
C GLN A 333 -4.31 -22.25 -29.85
N ARG A 334 -4.48 -21.78 -31.09
CA ARG A 334 -3.50 -20.85 -31.67
C ARG A 334 -3.69 -19.48 -31.03
N PRO A 335 -2.63 -18.80 -30.60
CA PRO A 335 -2.76 -17.44 -30.08
C PRO A 335 -3.34 -16.54 -31.20
N HIS A 336 -4.48 -15.91 -30.93
CA HIS A 336 -5.11 -15.01 -31.89
C HIS A 336 -4.40 -13.65 -31.84
N LEU A 337 -4.09 -13.06 -33.00
CA LEU A 337 -3.45 -11.73 -33.09
C LEU A 337 -4.19 -10.68 -32.25
N LEU A 338 -5.52 -10.70 -32.25
CA LEU A 338 -6.33 -9.82 -31.40
C LEU A 338 -6.02 -9.97 -29.90
N ALA A 339 -5.76 -11.17 -29.39
CA ALA A 339 -5.44 -11.36 -27.96
C ALA A 339 -4.09 -10.72 -27.60
N ILE A 340 -3.12 -10.77 -28.51
CA ILE A 340 -1.82 -10.12 -28.35
C ILE A 340 -1.98 -8.59 -28.40
N LEU A 341 -2.75 -8.08 -29.36
CA LEU A 341 -3.05 -6.65 -29.47
C LEU A 341 -3.81 -6.13 -28.25
N CYS A 342 -4.80 -6.89 -27.74
CA CYS A 342 -5.49 -6.55 -26.49
C CYS A 342 -4.55 -6.55 -25.30
N CYS A 343 -3.65 -7.53 -25.19
CA CYS A 343 -2.65 -7.58 -24.13
C CYS A 343 -1.73 -6.34 -24.17
N ALA A 344 -1.23 -5.98 -25.35
CA ALA A 344 -0.39 -4.80 -25.54
C ALA A 344 -1.13 -3.50 -25.21
N ALA A 345 -2.38 -3.36 -25.65
CA ALA A 345 -3.21 -2.19 -25.35
C ALA A 345 -3.47 -2.05 -23.85
N LEU A 346 -3.77 -3.15 -23.16
CA LEU A 346 -3.98 -3.15 -21.71
C LEU A 346 -2.68 -2.82 -20.94
N LEU A 347 -1.53 -3.35 -21.36
CA LEU A 347 -0.24 -3.01 -20.77
C LEU A 347 0.12 -1.53 -21.00
N PHE A 348 -0.23 -0.97 -22.16
CA PHE A 348 -0.08 0.46 -22.42
C PHE A 348 -0.94 1.31 -21.45
N GLN A 349 -2.19 0.91 -21.21
CA GLN A 349 -3.05 1.57 -20.22
C GLN A 349 -2.49 1.47 -18.79
N VAL A 350 -1.92 0.32 -18.42
CA VAL A 350 -1.22 0.17 -17.13
C VAL A 350 -0.06 1.16 -17.03
N SER A 351 0.73 1.31 -18.10
CA SER A 351 1.89 2.21 -18.10
C SER A 351 1.51 3.69 -17.94
N SER A 352 0.36 4.12 -18.48
CA SER A 352 -0.14 5.48 -18.34
C SER A 352 -0.81 5.76 -16.99
N HIS A 353 -1.17 4.72 -16.24
CA HIS A 353 -1.90 4.80 -14.97
C HIS A 353 -1.14 4.14 -13.80
N LEU A 354 0.19 4.11 -13.84
CA LEU A 354 1.01 3.50 -12.78
C LEU A 354 0.78 4.16 -11.41
N SER A 355 0.56 5.47 -11.36
CA SER A 355 0.26 6.21 -10.12
C SER A 355 -1.12 5.94 -9.54
N ASP A 356 -1.95 5.13 -10.21
CA ASP A 356 -3.22 4.66 -9.66
C ASP A 356 -3.07 3.26 -9.03
N LEU A 357 -1.96 2.56 -9.23
CA LEU A 357 -1.64 1.28 -8.60
C LEU A 357 -0.96 1.52 -7.25
N ARG A 358 -1.72 1.89 -6.21
CA ARG A 358 -1.19 2.43 -4.93
C ARG A 358 -0.19 1.48 -4.25
N ILE A 359 -0.44 0.17 -4.21
CA ILE A 359 0.53 -0.81 -3.67
C ILE A 359 1.87 -0.74 -4.43
N ILE A 360 1.82 -0.63 -5.76
CA ILE A 360 3.02 -0.62 -6.61
C ILE A 360 3.71 0.74 -6.51
N GLU A 361 2.95 1.84 -6.55
CA GLU A 361 3.46 3.20 -6.37
C GLU A 361 4.16 3.36 -5.02
N HIS A 362 3.53 2.90 -3.93
CA HIS A 362 4.09 2.97 -2.57
C HIS A 362 5.40 2.18 -2.48
N PHE A 363 5.42 0.93 -2.97
CA PHE A 363 6.62 0.11 -3.01
C PHE A 363 7.74 0.72 -3.86
N LEU A 364 7.43 1.20 -5.07
CA LEU A 364 8.42 1.77 -5.99
C LEU A 364 8.99 3.09 -5.48
N THR A 365 8.14 3.95 -4.90
CA THR A 365 8.57 5.25 -4.34
C THR A 365 9.59 5.05 -3.23
N ILE A 366 9.29 4.17 -2.27
CA ILE A 366 10.21 3.90 -1.15
C ILE A 366 11.44 3.14 -1.63
N ARG A 367 11.28 2.26 -2.62
CA ARG A 367 12.43 1.59 -3.23
C ARG A 367 13.37 2.58 -3.91
N GLN A 368 12.83 3.59 -4.60
CA GLN A 368 13.61 4.63 -5.25
C GLN A 368 14.31 5.50 -4.20
N GLU A 369 13.60 5.94 -3.17
CA GLU A 369 14.16 6.70 -2.05
C GLU A 369 15.31 5.93 -1.38
N TYR A 370 15.07 4.67 -1.00
CA TYR A 370 16.09 3.79 -0.42
C TYR A 370 17.31 3.63 -1.35
N SER A 371 17.09 3.45 -2.65
CA SER A 371 18.20 3.31 -3.60
C SER A 371 19.06 4.57 -3.69
N SER A 372 18.42 5.75 -3.59
CA SER A 372 19.11 7.05 -3.57
C SER A 372 19.94 7.24 -2.29
N GLN A 373 19.41 6.84 -1.13
CA GLN A 373 20.13 6.87 0.15
C GLN A 373 21.37 5.96 0.12
N ILE A 374 21.23 4.74 -0.41
CA ILE A 374 22.36 3.80 -0.55
C ILE A 374 23.40 4.32 -1.54
N ALA A 375 22.98 4.94 -2.65
CA ALA A 375 23.90 5.54 -3.61
C ALA A 375 24.68 6.71 -2.98
N ALA A 376 24.00 7.59 -2.24
CA ALA A 376 24.63 8.69 -1.51
C ALA A 376 25.64 8.17 -0.47
N PHE A 377 25.27 7.13 0.28
CA PHE A 377 26.16 6.48 1.24
C PHE A 377 27.41 5.89 0.57
N ARG A 378 27.25 5.14 -0.53
CA ARG A 378 28.39 4.59 -1.30
C ARG A 378 29.29 5.69 -1.86
N HIS A 379 28.70 6.79 -2.32
CA HIS A 379 29.45 7.94 -2.79
C HIS A 379 30.29 8.54 -1.64
N GLN A 380 29.72 8.72 -0.45
CA GLN A 380 30.45 9.19 0.73
C GLN A 380 31.59 8.24 1.13
N LEU A 381 31.36 6.93 1.10
CA LEU A 381 32.41 5.94 1.38
C LEU A 381 33.57 6.05 0.39
N LYS A 382 33.28 6.20 -0.91
CA LYS A 382 34.30 6.38 -1.93
C LYS A 382 35.07 7.69 -1.72
N MET A 383 34.38 8.80 -1.45
CA MET A 383 35.02 10.08 -1.14
C MET A 383 35.96 9.96 0.07
N ARG A 384 35.51 9.33 1.16
CA ARG A 384 36.35 9.08 2.36
C ARG A 384 37.57 8.21 2.06
N ALA A 385 37.39 7.14 1.28
CA ALA A 385 38.50 6.27 0.89
C ALA A 385 39.54 6.99 0.01
N THR A 386 39.09 7.90 -0.86
CA THR A 386 39.97 8.65 -1.77
C THR A 386 40.59 9.88 -1.12
N ALA A 387 40.02 10.35 0.01
CA ALA A 387 40.49 11.54 0.73
C ALA A 387 41.83 11.34 1.46
N GLY A 388 42.41 10.13 1.45
CA GLY A 388 43.74 9.88 2.01
C GLY A 388 43.84 10.24 3.50
N LEU A 389 42.77 9.99 4.26
CA LEU A 389 42.70 10.33 5.68
C LEU A 389 43.69 9.47 6.48
N GLU A 390 44.90 10.00 6.72
CA GLU A 390 45.87 9.41 7.63
C GLU A 390 45.52 9.80 9.08
N TYR A 391 44.92 8.87 9.82
CA TYR A 391 44.73 9.03 11.25
C TYR A 391 45.96 8.49 12.00
N ARG A 392 46.75 9.40 12.56
CA ARG A 392 47.86 9.05 13.46
C ARG A 392 47.43 9.22 14.91
N ALA A 393 47.06 8.13 15.55
CA ALA A 393 46.84 8.10 16.99
C ALA A 393 48.11 7.60 17.69
N THR A 394 48.73 8.44 18.52
CA THR A 394 49.87 8.06 19.36
C THR A 394 49.45 8.06 20.82
N LYS A 395 49.75 6.97 21.52
CA LYS A 395 49.59 6.87 22.98
C LYS A 395 50.90 6.37 23.59
N PRO A 396 51.42 7.00 24.66
CA PRO A 396 52.68 6.61 25.30
C PRO A 396 52.58 5.32 26.14
N ALA A 397 51.40 4.98 26.67
CA ALA A 397 51.18 3.76 27.47
C ALA A 397 51.08 2.51 26.59
N ARG A 398 51.61 1.37 27.06
CA ARG A 398 51.59 0.07 26.37
C ARG A 398 50.98 -1.00 27.27
N GLY A 399 50.24 -1.96 26.69
CA GLY A 399 49.71 -3.13 27.39
C GLY A 399 48.23 -3.06 27.82
N GLU A 400 47.46 -2.08 27.34
CA GLU A 400 46.02 -1.98 27.63
C GLU A 400 45.19 -2.63 26.53
N VAL A 401 44.05 -3.21 26.91
CA VAL A 401 43.05 -3.76 25.99
C VAL A 401 41.78 -2.93 26.11
N TYR A 402 41.36 -2.33 25.00
CA TYR A 402 40.09 -1.61 24.88
C TYR A 402 39.08 -2.46 24.14
N VAL A 403 37.90 -2.64 24.72
CA VAL A 403 36.79 -3.35 24.09
C VAL A 403 35.62 -2.39 23.97
N VAL A 404 35.15 -2.19 22.73
CA VAL A 404 33.92 -1.43 22.45
C VAL A 404 32.83 -2.44 22.13
N VAL A 405 31.77 -2.44 22.93
CA VAL A 405 30.59 -3.29 22.71
C VAL A 405 29.48 -2.42 22.14
N ILE A 406 29.10 -2.69 20.90
CA ILE A 406 27.95 -2.05 20.24
C ILE A 406 26.75 -2.96 20.45
N GLY A 407 25.80 -2.53 21.27
CA GLY A 407 24.55 -3.25 21.50
C GLY A 407 23.56 -3.07 20.35
N GLU A 408 22.55 -3.93 20.30
CA GLU A 408 21.46 -3.88 19.32
C GLU A 408 20.12 -3.80 20.07
N SER A 409 19.27 -2.83 19.69
CA SER A 409 17.88 -2.67 20.14
C SER A 409 17.60 -2.66 21.66
N GLN A 410 18.61 -2.60 22.54
CA GLN A 410 18.45 -2.64 23.99
C GLN A 410 18.08 -1.28 24.58
N SER A 411 16.98 -1.22 25.33
CA SER A 411 16.50 0.02 25.99
C SER A 411 16.82 0.05 27.49
N ARG A 412 17.23 1.22 28.00
CA ARG A 412 17.48 1.43 29.44
C ARG A 412 16.24 1.13 30.31
N ASN A 413 15.04 1.32 29.76
CA ASN A 413 13.79 1.13 30.49
C ASN A 413 13.54 -0.35 30.84
N ASN A 414 14.26 -1.27 30.22
CA ASN A 414 14.13 -2.72 30.42
C ASN A 414 15.33 -3.32 31.17
N MET A 415 16.21 -2.49 31.75
CA MET A 415 17.42 -2.91 32.45
C MET A 415 17.32 -2.65 33.96
N SER A 416 17.50 -3.67 34.80
CA SER A 416 17.48 -3.49 36.27
C SER A 416 18.51 -2.48 36.76
N LEU A 417 19.63 -2.34 36.06
CA LEU A 417 20.68 -1.34 36.32
C LEU A 417 20.15 0.10 36.37
N TYR A 418 19.09 0.37 35.60
CA TYR A 418 18.43 1.67 35.51
C TYR A 418 17.11 1.74 36.29
N GLY A 419 16.80 0.73 37.12
CA GLY A 419 15.62 0.71 37.98
C GLY A 419 14.45 -0.12 37.46
N TYR A 420 14.64 -0.92 36.41
CA TYR A 420 13.61 -1.88 35.97
C TYR A 420 13.37 -2.93 37.06
N VAL A 421 12.10 -3.26 37.31
CA VAL A 421 11.68 -4.07 38.46
C VAL A 421 12.16 -5.53 38.42
N ARG A 422 12.44 -6.07 37.23
CA ARG A 422 12.95 -7.44 37.07
C ARG A 422 14.47 -7.44 36.93
N PRO A 423 15.19 -8.43 37.49
CA PRO A 423 16.65 -8.50 37.44
C PRO A 423 17.15 -8.93 36.05
N THR A 424 17.06 -8.02 35.07
CA THR A 424 17.45 -8.28 33.67
C THR A 424 18.93 -8.05 33.42
N THR A 425 19.66 -7.35 34.30
CA THR A 425 21.10 -7.07 34.17
C THR A 425 21.91 -7.41 35.43
N PRO A 426 21.74 -8.60 36.03
CA PRO A 426 22.24 -8.90 37.38
C PRO A 426 23.78 -8.81 37.52
N ASN A 427 24.53 -9.08 36.45
CA ASN A 427 25.98 -8.95 36.45
C ASN A 427 26.43 -7.49 36.42
N LEU A 428 25.76 -6.64 35.63
CA LEU A 428 26.05 -5.20 35.59
C LEU A 428 25.65 -4.53 36.91
N ASP A 429 24.53 -4.96 37.51
CA ASP A 429 24.09 -4.46 38.82
C ASP A 429 25.15 -4.76 39.90
N ARG A 430 25.79 -5.93 39.83
CA ARG A 430 26.86 -6.34 40.75
C ARG A 430 28.10 -5.47 40.58
N LEU A 431 28.52 -5.21 39.34
CA LEU A 431 29.67 -4.36 39.05
C LEU A 431 29.43 -2.91 39.49
N ALA A 432 28.24 -2.37 39.24
CA ALA A 432 27.85 -1.04 39.69
C ALA A 432 27.87 -0.92 41.22
N LYS A 433 27.36 -1.92 41.95
CA LYS A 433 27.40 -1.95 43.43
C LYS A 433 28.81 -2.03 44.00
N ARG A 434 29.75 -2.65 43.28
CA ARG A 434 31.18 -2.74 43.67
C ARG A 434 31.97 -1.47 43.37
N GLY A 435 31.43 -0.58 42.55
CA GLY A 435 32.15 0.60 42.07
C GLY A 435 33.02 0.34 40.82
N ASP A 436 32.95 -0.86 40.25
CA ASP A 436 33.75 -1.27 39.08
C ASP A 436 33.11 -0.86 37.73
N LEU A 437 31.90 -0.27 37.75
CA LEU A 437 31.15 0.14 36.56
C LEU A 437 30.67 1.58 36.68
N LEU A 438 31.09 2.41 35.73
CA LEU A 438 30.54 3.76 35.56
C LEU A 438 29.26 3.69 34.70
N VAL A 439 28.13 4.12 35.27
CA VAL A 439 26.81 4.02 34.62
C VAL A 439 26.35 5.39 34.14
N CYS A 440 26.24 5.56 32.83
CA CYS A 440 25.71 6.77 32.21
C CYS A 440 24.17 6.77 32.26
N ARG A 441 23.57 7.44 33.27
CA ARG A 441 22.10 7.44 33.49
C ARG A 441 21.29 8.15 32.40
N ASN A 442 21.88 9.12 31.72
CA ASN A 442 21.23 10.00 30.73
C ASN A 442 21.87 9.88 29.34
N ALA A 443 22.10 8.64 28.88
CA ALA A 443 22.54 8.37 27.52
C ALA A 443 21.33 8.12 26.61
N PHE A 444 21.29 8.79 25.47
CA PHE A 444 20.24 8.66 24.46
C PHE A 444 20.90 8.42 23.09
N SER A 445 20.30 7.56 22.27
CA SER A 445 20.72 7.40 20.88
C SER A 445 20.34 8.64 20.07
N SER A 446 21.12 8.95 19.04
CA SER A 446 20.85 10.08 18.16
C SER A 446 19.66 9.83 17.21
N HIS A 447 19.31 8.56 16.99
CA HIS A 447 18.15 8.09 16.24
C HIS A 447 17.60 6.80 16.86
N THR A 448 16.45 6.32 16.39
CA THR A 448 15.86 5.02 16.71
C THR A 448 16.33 3.87 15.80
N HIS A 449 17.05 4.18 14.72
CA HIS A 449 17.48 3.20 13.72
C HIS A 449 19.01 3.04 13.77
N THR A 450 19.48 1.81 13.55
CA THR A 450 20.88 1.41 13.72
C THR A 450 21.81 2.17 12.77
N THR A 451 21.45 2.28 11.49
CA THR A 451 22.30 2.93 10.47
C THR A 451 22.51 4.41 10.76
N GLU A 452 21.45 5.11 11.12
CA GLU A 452 21.39 6.53 11.42
C GLU A 452 22.15 6.84 12.71
N THR A 453 21.99 5.97 13.72
CA THR A 453 22.70 6.09 15.00
C THR A 453 24.20 5.89 14.81
N LEU A 454 24.62 4.81 14.15
CA LEU A 454 26.03 4.47 13.96
C LEU A 454 26.77 5.46 13.04
N SER A 455 26.06 6.05 12.08
CA SER A 455 26.62 7.09 11.22
C SER A 455 27.10 8.32 12.00
N LEU A 456 26.52 8.56 13.18
CA LEU A 456 26.93 9.64 14.10
C LEU A 456 27.82 9.11 15.24
N ALA A 457 27.48 7.98 15.86
CA ALA A 457 28.12 7.51 17.09
C ALA A 457 29.62 7.17 16.95
N LEU A 458 30.06 6.79 15.75
CA LEU A 458 31.47 6.43 15.47
C LEU A 458 32.18 7.47 14.60
N THR A 459 31.65 8.69 14.54
CA THR A 459 32.22 9.79 13.76
C THR A 459 32.32 11.05 14.59
N SER A 460 32.92 12.11 14.04
CA SER A 460 32.92 13.44 14.64
C SER A 460 31.59 14.19 14.41
N ALA A 461 30.66 13.62 13.64
CA ALA A 461 29.37 14.23 13.34
C ALA A 461 28.42 14.12 14.53
N ASN A 462 27.47 15.05 14.64
CA ASN A 462 26.46 15.04 15.69
C ASN A 462 25.11 15.57 15.16
N GLN A 463 24.10 15.68 16.03
CA GLN A 463 22.76 16.14 15.61
C GLN A 463 22.75 17.58 15.05
N GLN A 464 23.75 18.40 15.36
CA GLN A 464 23.87 19.79 14.93
C GLN A 464 24.83 19.97 13.74
N ASN A 465 25.82 19.09 13.60
CA ASN A 465 26.83 19.10 12.54
C ASN A 465 26.81 17.74 11.83
N ARG A 466 26.01 17.65 10.76
CA ARG A 466 25.77 16.41 9.98
C ARG A 466 26.75 16.26 8.83
#